data_AF-A0A3C1Z4B2-F1
#
_entry.id   AF-A0A3C1Z4B2-F1
#
_cell.length_a   1.000
_cell.length_b   1.000
_cell.length_c   1.000
_cell.angle_alpha   90.00
_cell.angle_beta   90.00
_cell.angle_gamma   90.00
#
_symmetry.space_group_name_H-M   'P 1'
#
loop_
_entity.id
_entity.type
_entity.pdbx_description
1 polymer ?
#
loop_
_entity_poly.entity_id
_entity_poly.type
_entity_poly.pdbx_seq_one_letter_code
_entity_poly.pdbx_strand_id
1 'polypeptide(L)'
;MAIDQKPDKKTETERSKPLTFRDNPEVKRKIEDYKKANPDDVLYYTRLVREHPDRAIDTFILNRVQKHETDMKLIEKQLPSAKAFYDAQTPEARQRIDRDLADTNPYYKEKAFVQAVFREKDRQTRREFANPAPATGPKVAA
;
A
#
# COMPACT_ATOMS: atom_id res chain seq x y z
N MET A 1 38.46 17.54 -25.17
CA MET A 1 38.16 17.30 -23.74
C MET A 1 37.27 18.44 -23.28
N ALA A 2 35.95 18.26 -23.32
CA ALA A 2 34.98 19.24 -22.81
C ALA A 2 34.07 18.48 -21.84
N ILE A 3 34.13 18.89 -20.57
CA ILE A 3 33.31 18.34 -19.49
C ILE A 3 32.03 19.17 -19.48
N ASP A 4 30.96 18.65 -20.07
CA ASP A 4 29.62 19.23 -19.92
C ASP A 4 29.17 19.03 -18.47
N GLN A 5 29.20 20.12 -17.70
CA GLN A 5 28.54 20.21 -16.40
C GLN A 5 27.03 20.24 -16.65
N LYS A 6 26.34 19.15 -16.30
CA LYS A 6 24.88 19.17 -16.15
C LYS A 6 24.54 20.08 -14.95
N PRO A 7 23.67 21.09 -15.11
CA PRO A 7 23.27 21.91 -13.98
C PRO A 7 22.37 21.10 -13.04
N ASP A 8 22.75 21.09 -11.77
CA ASP A 8 21.97 20.54 -10.65
C ASP A 8 20.56 21.12 -10.66
N LYS A 9 19.59 20.22 -10.84
CA LYS A 9 18.16 20.52 -10.76
C LYS A 9 17.82 20.78 -9.29
N LYS A 10 17.96 22.04 -8.85
CA LYS A 10 17.43 22.53 -7.59
C LYS A 10 15.96 22.15 -7.51
N THR A 11 15.62 21.32 -6.52
CA THR A 11 14.25 21.03 -6.12
C THR A 11 13.64 22.30 -5.54
N GLU A 12 13.15 23.17 -6.42
CA GLU A 12 12.20 24.21 -6.02
C GLU A 12 10.98 23.52 -5.45
N THR A 13 10.75 23.78 -4.17
CA THR A 13 9.58 23.32 -3.43
C THR A 13 8.37 24.01 -4.05
N GLU A 14 7.75 23.38 -5.04
CA GLU A 14 6.47 23.81 -5.58
C GLU A 14 5.52 24.00 -4.39
N ARG A 15 5.03 25.24 -4.20
CA ARG A 15 4.06 25.57 -3.16
C ARG A 15 2.89 24.60 -3.31
N SER A 16 2.80 23.67 -2.37
CA SER A 16 1.84 22.58 -2.41
C SER A 16 0.42 23.15 -2.46
N LYS A 17 -0.44 22.51 -3.25
CA LYS A 17 -1.86 22.83 -3.31
C LYS A 17 -2.44 22.89 -1.89
N PRO A 18 -3.39 23.81 -1.60
CA PRO A 18 -3.96 23.95 -0.27
C PRO A 18 -4.55 22.62 0.18
N LEU A 19 -4.25 22.25 1.42
CA LEU A 19 -4.70 20.99 2.02
C LEU A 19 -6.22 21.04 2.23
N THR A 20 -6.97 20.34 1.38
CA THR A 20 -8.42 20.19 1.51
C THR A 20 -8.74 18.90 2.27
N PHE A 21 -9.55 19.00 3.32
CA PHE A 21 -9.98 17.84 4.09
C PHE A 21 -11.27 17.26 3.53
N ARG A 22 -11.31 15.94 3.35
CA ARG A 22 -12.55 15.22 3.01
C ARG A 22 -13.30 14.92 4.31
N ASP A 23 -14.51 15.44 4.41
CA ASP A 23 -15.35 15.23 5.58
C ASP A 23 -16.12 13.90 5.47
N ASN A 24 -15.87 13.00 6.43
CA ASN A 24 -16.68 11.81 6.64
C ASN A 24 -17.40 11.92 8.00
N PRO A 25 -18.75 11.99 8.01
CA PRO A 25 -19.52 12.20 9.23
C PRO A 25 -19.36 11.06 10.25
N GLU A 26 -19.20 9.81 9.80
CA GLU A 26 -19.01 8.66 10.69
C GLU A 26 -17.68 8.73 11.44
N VAL A 27 -16.62 9.16 10.72
CA VAL A 27 -15.29 9.32 11.31
C VAL A 27 -15.29 10.46 12.31
N LYS A 28 -15.95 11.58 11.97
CA LYS A 28 -16.12 12.72 12.90
C LYS A 28 -16.80 12.30 14.20
N ARG A 29 -17.90 11.55 14.10
CA ARG A 29 -18.61 11.03 15.29
C ARG A 29 -17.71 10.16 16.17
N LYS A 30 -16.98 9.21 15.58
CA LYS A 30 -16.02 8.37 16.34
C LYS A 30 -14.95 9.20 17.04
N ILE A 31 -14.45 10.24 16.38
CA ILE A 31 -13.48 11.17 16.97
C ILE A 31 -14.10 11.92 18.16
N GLU A 32 -15.33 12.42 18.02
CA GLU A 32 -16.03 13.13 19.09
C GLU A 32 -16.30 12.23 20.30
N ASP A 33 -16.75 10.99 20.06
CA ASP A 33 -16.97 10.00 21.12
C ASP A 33 -15.66 9.70 21.86
N TYR A 34 -14.54 9.56 21.13
CA TYR A 34 -13.20 9.38 21.73
C TYR A 34 -12.79 10.59 22.57
N LYS A 35 -12.98 11.82 22.05
CA LYS A 35 -12.64 13.06 22.76
C LYS A 35 -13.44 13.23 24.05
N LYS A 36 -14.72 12.84 24.05
CA LYS A 36 -15.58 12.87 25.24
C LYS A 36 -15.13 11.86 26.29
N ALA A 37 -14.72 10.67 25.85
CA ALA A 37 -14.25 9.61 26.75
C ALA A 37 -12.86 9.90 27.35
N ASN A 38 -11.97 10.59 26.60
CA ASN A 38 -10.58 10.82 26.98
C ASN A 38 -10.22 12.33 26.92
N PRO A 39 -10.68 13.14 27.88
CA PRO A 39 -10.41 14.59 27.88
C PRO A 39 -8.91 14.92 28.05
N ASP A 40 -8.17 14.11 28.81
CA ASP A 40 -6.74 14.33 29.06
C ASP A 40 -5.90 14.19 27.78
N ASP A 41 -6.25 13.23 26.92
CA ASP A 41 -5.62 13.08 25.61
C ASP A 41 -5.83 14.33 24.76
N VAL A 42 -7.04 14.92 24.78
CA VAL A 42 -7.34 16.14 24.03
C VAL A 42 -6.45 17.29 24.51
N LEU A 43 -6.29 17.44 25.83
CA LEU A 43 -5.41 18.46 26.40
C LEU A 43 -3.95 18.22 26.01
N TYR A 44 -3.46 16.98 26.14
CA TYR A 44 -2.10 16.60 25.80
C TYR A 44 -1.80 16.87 24.32
N TYR A 45 -2.60 16.35 23.40
CA TYR A 45 -2.37 16.53 21.96
C TYR A 45 -2.52 18.00 21.53
N THR A 46 -3.43 18.76 22.17
CA THR A 46 -3.55 20.20 21.90
C THR A 46 -2.29 20.95 22.32
N ARG A 47 -1.71 20.65 23.48
CA ARG A 47 -0.44 21.24 23.93
C ARG A 47 0.72 20.79 23.05
N LEU A 48 0.81 19.50 22.72
CA LEU A 48 1.85 18.94 21.87
C LEU A 48 1.92 19.66 20.52
N VAL A 49 0.78 19.87 19.85
CA VAL A 49 0.74 20.56 18.56
C VAL A 49 1.09 22.04 18.67
N ARG A 50 0.71 22.71 19.77
CA ARG A 50 0.98 24.14 19.98
C ARG A 50 2.43 24.43 20.38
N GLU A 51 2.97 23.61 21.29
CA GLU A 51 4.26 23.86 21.95
C GLU A 51 5.41 23.13 21.24
N HIS A 52 5.14 21.95 20.68
CA HIS A 52 6.15 21.10 20.02
C HIS A 52 5.64 20.51 18.69
N PRO A 53 5.37 21.35 17.68
CA PRO A 53 4.76 20.92 16.42
C PRO A 53 5.59 19.86 15.69
N ASP A 54 6.92 19.95 15.69
CA ASP A 54 7.79 18.95 15.06
C ASP A 54 7.64 17.58 15.73
N ARG A 55 7.55 17.54 17.07
CA ARG A 55 7.31 16.31 17.82
C ARG A 55 5.91 15.75 17.57
N ALA A 56 4.92 16.61 17.33
CA ALA A 56 3.59 16.17 16.93
C ALA A 56 3.63 15.49 15.55
N ILE A 57 4.37 16.06 14.59
CA ILE A 57 4.59 15.47 13.26
C ILE A 57 5.24 14.10 13.38
N ASP A 58 6.31 13.98 14.17
CA ASP A 58 7.00 12.70 14.41
C ASP A 58 6.06 11.65 15.00
N THR A 59 5.15 12.06 15.90
CA THR A 59 4.17 11.16 16.51
C THR A 59 3.19 10.63 15.47
N PHE A 60 2.74 11.49 14.54
CA PHE A 60 1.89 11.06 13.43
C PHE A 60 2.62 10.11 12.46
N ILE A 61 3.90 10.36 12.20
CA ILE A 61 4.74 9.49 11.36
C ILE A 61 4.99 8.16 12.06
N LEU A 62 5.28 8.16 13.36
CA LEU A 62 5.52 6.95 14.16
C LEU A 62 4.32 6.00 14.08
N ASN A 63 3.09 6.52 14.21
CA ASN A 63 1.88 5.70 14.05
C ASN A 63 1.79 5.03 12.66
N ARG A 64 2.26 5.71 11.61
CA ARG A 64 2.34 5.14 10.26
C ARG A 64 3.42 4.07 10.15
N VAL A 65 4.58 4.27 10.78
CA VAL A 65 5.67 3.30 10.83
C VAL A 65 5.22 2.05 11.58
N GLN A 66 4.66 2.17 12.78
CA GLN A 66 4.16 1.03 13.57
C GLN A 66 3.08 0.24 12.83
N LYS A 67 2.17 0.93 12.13
CA LYS A 67 1.21 0.26 11.25
C LYS A 67 1.90 -0.51 10.13
N HIS A 68 2.90 0.09 9.49
CA HIS A 68 3.66 -0.60 8.44
C HIS A 68 4.39 -1.84 8.99
N GLU A 69 5.07 -1.73 10.14
CA GLU A 69 5.71 -2.87 10.79
C GLU A 69 4.72 -3.98 11.10
N THR A 70 3.52 -3.63 11.57
CA THR A 70 2.46 -4.61 11.86
C THR A 70 1.99 -5.31 10.58
N ASP A 71 1.79 -4.55 9.49
CA ASP A 71 1.47 -5.12 8.18
C ASP A 71 2.60 -6.05 7.70
N MET A 72 3.86 -5.64 7.84
CA MET A 72 5.02 -6.39 7.36
C MET A 72 5.17 -7.75 8.04
N LYS A 73 4.79 -7.89 9.32
CA LYS A 73 4.77 -9.20 10.01
C LYS A 73 3.91 -10.24 9.29
N LEU A 74 2.80 -9.82 8.66
CA LEU A 74 1.98 -10.73 7.86
C LEU A 74 2.60 -10.96 6.48
N ILE A 75 3.14 -9.90 5.86
CA ILE A 75 3.80 -9.97 4.54
C ILE A 75 4.98 -10.93 4.58
N GLU A 76 5.84 -10.87 5.60
CA GLU A 76 6.98 -11.77 5.78
C GLU A 76 6.55 -13.25 5.80
N LYS A 77 5.42 -13.56 6.44
CA LYS A 77 4.86 -14.92 6.46
C LYS A 77 4.33 -15.35 5.10
N GLN A 78 3.76 -14.43 4.34
CA GLN A 78 3.19 -14.70 3.02
C GLN A 78 4.23 -14.69 1.89
N LEU A 79 5.37 -14.02 2.10
CA LEU A 79 6.39 -13.79 1.09
C LEU A 79 6.91 -15.08 0.44
N PRO A 80 7.20 -16.18 1.17
CA PRO A 80 7.63 -17.43 0.54
C PRO A 80 6.58 -18.01 -0.41
N SER A 81 5.30 -17.97 0.00
CA SER A 81 4.19 -18.44 -0.83
C SER A 81 4.01 -17.56 -2.06
N ALA A 82 4.07 -16.23 -1.90
CA ALA A 82 3.99 -15.30 -3.03
C ALA A 82 5.14 -15.49 -4.03
N LYS A 83 6.37 -15.72 -3.56
CA LYS A 83 7.52 -16.05 -4.43
C LYS A 83 7.27 -17.34 -5.21
N ALA A 84 6.85 -18.41 -4.53
CA ALA A 84 6.54 -19.68 -5.19
C ALA A 84 5.43 -19.53 -6.25
N PHE A 85 4.39 -18.73 -5.98
CA PHE A 85 3.36 -18.45 -6.97
C PHE A 85 3.93 -17.68 -8.17
N TYR A 86 4.70 -16.61 -7.92
CA TYR A 86 5.34 -15.83 -8.98
C TYR A 86 6.26 -16.70 -9.85
N ASP A 87 7.05 -17.57 -9.24
CA ASP A 87 7.97 -18.48 -9.94
C ASP A 87 7.24 -19.58 -10.73
N ALA A 88 5.98 -19.86 -10.41
CA ALA A 88 5.13 -20.75 -11.19
C ALA A 88 4.33 -20.03 -12.29
N GLN A 89 4.29 -18.68 -12.30
CA GLN A 89 3.55 -17.91 -13.28
C GLN A 89 4.16 -17.97 -14.68
N THR A 90 3.33 -17.78 -15.71
CA THR A 90 3.79 -17.59 -17.08
C THR A 90 4.62 -16.30 -17.22
N PRO A 91 5.52 -16.21 -18.22
CA PRO A 91 6.36 -15.02 -18.41
C PRO A 91 5.55 -13.72 -18.56
N GLU A 92 4.40 -13.78 -19.24
CA GLU A 92 3.51 -12.63 -19.40
C GLU A 92 2.88 -12.16 -18.08
N ALA A 93 2.50 -13.10 -17.20
CA ALA A 93 1.92 -12.77 -15.90
C ALA A 93 2.98 -12.16 -14.96
N ARG A 94 4.23 -12.65 -15.01
CA ARG A 94 5.35 -12.03 -14.28
C ARG A 94 5.63 -10.62 -14.75
N GLN A 95 5.67 -10.37 -16.06
CA GLN A 95 5.86 -9.02 -16.61
C GLN A 95 4.78 -8.03 -16.16
N ARG A 96 3.52 -8.48 -15.99
CA ARG A 96 2.46 -7.63 -15.43
C ARG A 96 2.74 -7.26 -13.98
N ILE A 97 3.12 -8.23 -13.17
CA ILE A 97 3.49 -8.01 -11.76
C ILE A 97 4.69 -7.06 -11.68
N ASP A 98 5.73 -7.28 -12.48
CA ASP A 98 6.94 -6.44 -12.47
C ASP A 98 6.64 -5.00 -12.90
N ARG A 99 5.74 -4.83 -13.88
CA ARG A 99 5.26 -3.50 -14.30
C ARG A 99 4.54 -2.78 -13.17
N ASP A 100 3.66 -3.48 -12.44
CA ASP A 100 2.95 -2.91 -11.29
C ASP A 100 3.93 -2.49 -10.17
N LEU A 101 5.12 -3.08 -10.12
CA LEU A 101 6.14 -2.81 -9.11
C LEU A 101 7.19 -1.78 -9.53
N ALA A 102 7.25 -1.39 -10.80
CA ALA A 102 8.33 -0.56 -11.35
C ALA A 102 8.47 0.79 -10.61
N ASP A 103 7.35 1.45 -10.33
CA ASP A 103 7.32 2.76 -9.66
C ASP A 103 7.07 2.67 -8.15
N THR A 104 7.09 1.44 -7.59
CA THR A 104 6.84 1.25 -6.17
C THR A 104 8.07 1.69 -5.35
N ASN A 105 7.84 2.54 -4.36
CA ASN A 105 8.89 2.94 -3.41
C ASN A 105 9.53 1.68 -2.78
N PRO A 106 10.88 1.57 -2.76
CA PRO A 106 11.58 0.43 -2.18
C PRO A 106 11.12 0.04 -0.77
N TYR A 107 10.75 1.02 0.06
CA TYR A 107 10.24 0.80 1.42
C TYR A 107 8.95 -0.04 1.46
N TYR A 108 8.13 -0.03 0.40
CA TYR A 108 6.89 -0.80 0.31
C TYR A 108 6.96 -1.97 -0.67
N LYS A 109 8.15 -2.26 -1.22
CA LYS A 109 8.29 -3.17 -2.37
C LYS A 109 7.83 -4.59 -2.07
N GLU A 110 8.18 -5.13 -0.91
CA GLU A 110 7.77 -6.49 -0.53
C GLU A 110 6.25 -6.61 -0.32
N LYS A 111 5.66 -5.64 0.37
CA LYS A 111 4.21 -5.55 0.54
C LYS A 111 3.50 -5.45 -0.81
N ALA A 112 3.98 -4.57 -1.68
CA ALA A 112 3.42 -4.40 -3.01
C ALA A 112 3.56 -5.68 -3.85
N PHE A 113 4.70 -6.36 -3.78
CA PHE A 113 4.94 -7.62 -4.47
C PHE A 113 3.93 -8.68 -4.04
N VAL A 114 3.79 -8.94 -2.74
CA VAL A 114 2.84 -9.93 -2.21
C VAL A 114 1.41 -9.60 -2.65
N GLN A 115 1.02 -8.33 -2.58
CA GLN A 115 -0.32 -7.90 -3.02
C GLN A 115 -0.53 -8.06 -4.53
N ALA A 116 0.47 -7.74 -5.35
CA ALA A 116 0.40 -7.85 -6.80
C ALA A 116 0.30 -9.33 -7.24
N VAL A 117 1.10 -10.20 -6.64
CA VAL A 117 1.06 -11.65 -6.91
C VAL A 117 -0.32 -12.23 -6.58
N PHE A 118 -0.85 -11.94 -5.39
CA PHE A 118 -2.16 -12.47 -5.01
C PHE A 118 -3.30 -11.85 -5.83
N ARG A 119 -3.19 -10.57 -6.22
CA ARG A 119 -4.13 -9.96 -7.15
C ARG A 119 -4.14 -10.64 -8.52
N GLU A 120 -2.97 -11.01 -9.05
CA GLU A 120 -2.88 -11.72 -10.33
C GLU A 120 -3.42 -13.16 -10.19
N LYS A 121 -3.16 -13.84 -9.07
CA LYS A 121 -3.79 -15.13 -8.74
C LYS A 121 -5.32 -15.01 -8.74
N ASP A 122 -5.88 -14.03 -8.04
CA ASP A 122 -7.33 -13.81 -7.99
C ASP A 122 -7.90 -13.50 -9.38
N ARG A 123 -7.17 -12.73 -10.19
CA ARG A 123 -7.56 -12.44 -11.58
C ARG A 123 -7.63 -13.73 -12.41
N GLN A 124 -6.66 -14.64 -12.26
CA GLN A 124 -6.65 -15.91 -12.99
C GLN A 124 -7.83 -16.79 -12.59
N THR A 125 -8.04 -16.97 -11.28
CA THR A 125 -9.17 -17.73 -10.76
C THR A 125 -10.51 -17.16 -11.26
N ARG A 126 -10.68 -15.84 -11.28
CA ARG A 126 -11.89 -15.21 -11.84
C ARG A 126 -12.06 -15.46 -13.34
N ARG A 127 -10.98 -15.50 -14.12
CA ARG A 127 -11.02 -15.80 -15.55
C ARG A 127 -11.41 -17.26 -15.80
N GLU A 128 -10.89 -18.19 -15.01
CA GLU A 128 -11.26 -19.61 -15.07
C GLU A 128 -12.75 -19.81 -14.77
N PHE A 129 -13.29 -19.11 -13.78
CA PHE A 129 -14.73 -19.17 -13.47
C PHE A 129 -15.62 -18.48 -14.52
N ALA A 130 -15.15 -17.39 -15.14
CA ALA A 130 -15.91 -16.67 -16.16
C ALA A 130 -15.92 -17.41 -17.50
N ASN A 131 -14.84 -18.14 -17.83
CA ASN A 131 -14.71 -18.98 -19.01
C ASN A 131 -14.40 -20.42 -18.59
N PRO A 132 -15.37 -21.15 -18.02
CA PRO A 132 -15.17 -22.54 -17.68
C PRO A 132 -14.84 -23.31 -18.97
N ALA A 133 -13.76 -24.09 -18.95
CA ALA A 133 -13.45 -24.98 -20.07
C ALA A 133 -14.67 -25.89 -20.34
N PRO A 134 -15.03 -26.16 -21.60
CA PRO A 134 -16.17 -27.01 -21.91
C PRO A 134 -15.98 -28.36 -21.23
N ALA A 135 -16.93 -28.74 -20.37
CA ALA A 135 -16.94 -30.03 -19.71
C ALA A 135 -16.90 -31.12 -20.79
N THR A 136 -15.77 -31.81 -20.94
CA THR A 136 -15.68 -33.02 -21.73
C THR A 136 -16.50 -34.09 -21.00
N GLY A 137 -17.79 -34.16 -21.33
CA GLY A 137 -18.66 -35.24 -20.87
C GLY A 137 -18.12 -36.60 -21.32
N PRO A 138 -18.36 -37.68 -20.56
CA PRO A 138 -17.87 -39.00 -20.92
C PRO A 138 -18.46 -39.40 -22.28
N LYS A 139 -17.59 -39.71 -23.25
CA LYS A 139 -17.98 -40.42 -24.47
C LYS A 139 -18.57 -41.77 -24.05
N VAL A 140 -19.90 -41.88 -24.07
CA VAL A 140 -20.58 -43.17 -24.04
C VAL A 140 -20.24 -43.84 -25.38
N ALA A 141 -19.38 -44.86 -25.33
CA ALA A 141 -19.11 -45.73 -26.46
C ALA A 141 -20.36 -46.59 -26.70
N ALA A 142 -20.84 -46.57 -27.95
CA ALA A 142 -21.95 -47.37 -28.45
C ALA A 142 -21.53 -48.83 -28.65
#